data_AF-A0A2P4YPS7-F1
#
_entry.id   AF-A0A2P4YPS7-F1
#
_cell.length_a   1.000
_cell.length_b   1.000
_cell.length_c   1.000
_cell.angle_alpha   90.00
_cell.angle_beta   90.00
_cell.angle_gamma   90.00
#
_symmetry.space_group_name_H-M   'P 1'
#
loop_
_entity.id
_entity.type
_entity.pdbx_description
1 polymer ?
#
loop_
_entity_poly.entity_id
_entity_poly.type
_entity_poly.pdbx_seq_one_letter_code
_entity_poly.pdbx_strand_id
1 'polypeptide(L)'
;MILGRRQEKHSPTVAWTQEKYFMVLIKILENRGEVNGTLILDIAAWDTHALATMVLAIMAEEVSGYKVSISKGGSGVEITQRMSSVGTGICTPNHLNIEVWTSSTMSDLRVYFNESYQVGGVGYFGLSGVYTTHQFVLDGMDASPPYFPDFWKHYKTSEDLIDALDVVSFKTSSKYYPPADTDPSPGDYKPKRVQNVNRRERHYDQGYFQAVFDNLDIPAYFCFIGYDGVNNYASEAAKSGAPILFYHYEPDLFHVTHKGMFDRVALPRTDAER
;
A
#
# COMPACT_ATOMS: atom_id res chain seq x y z
N MET A 1 59.30 -16.13 -37.76
CA MET A 1 58.49 -15.02 -37.19
C MET A 1 57.65 -14.47 -38.34
N ILE A 2 56.44 -15.01 -38.53
CA ILE A 2 55.64 -14.80 -39.74
C ILE A 2 54.62 -13.67 -39.53
N LEU A 3 54.49 -12.86 -40.58
CA LEU A 3 53.76 -11.60 -40.77
C LEU A 3 52.21 -11.70 -40.72
N GLY A 4 51.53 -10.56 -40.45
CA GLY A 4 50.38 -10.14 -41.28
C GLY A 4 49.12 -9.56 -40.61
N ARG A 5 48.98 -8.22 -40.65
CA ARG A 5 47.80 -7.29 -40.68
C ARG A 5 46.35 -7.82 -40.51
N ARG A 6 45.51 -7.09 -39.74
CA ARG A 6 44.38 -6.24 -40.22
C ARG A 6 43.65 -5.46 -39.08
N GLN A 7 43.19 -4.24 -39.38
CA GLN A 7 42.19 -3.47 -38.64
C GLN A 7 40.76 -3.94 -38.99
N GLU A 8 39.81 -3.91 -38.02
CA GLU A 8 38.58 -3.06 -38.00
C GLU A 8 37.49 -3.54 -36.99
N LYS A 9 36.93 -2.56 -36.25
CA LYS A 9 35.52 -2.35 -35.80
C LYS A 9 34.80 -3.29 -34.79
N HIS A 10 34.46 -2.77 -33.59
CA HIS A 10 33.10 -2.33 -33.15
C HIS A 10 32.91 -2.28 -31.60
N SER A 11 32.45 -1.09 -31.15
CA SER A 11 31.57 -0.73 -30.00
C SER A 11 31.94 -0.99 -28.51
N PRO A 12 31.56 -0.05 -27.61
CA PRO A 12 31.88 -0.10 -26.19
C PRO A 12 30.78 -0.82 -25.40
N THR A 13 31.12 -1.91 -24.72
CA THR A 13 30.22 -2.50 -23.72
C THR A 13 30.44 -1.79 -22.38
N VAL A 14 29.45 -1.01 -21.99
CA VAL A 14 29.32 -0.36 -20.69
C VAL A 14 29.18 -1.45 -19.62
N ALA A 15 30.29 -1.80 -18.98
CA ALA A 15 30.31 -2.54 -17.71
C ALA A 15 30.36 -1.54 -16.55
N TRP A 16 29.29 -0.77 -16.39
CA TRP A 16 29.06 0.08 -15.23
C TRP A 16 27.57 -0.06 -14.93
N THR A 17 27.17 -0.64 -13.78
CA THR A 17 25.88 -0.42 -13.06
C THR A 17 25.43 -1.59 -12.16
N GLN A 18 26.30 -2.35 -11.50
CA GLN A 18 25.84 -3.28 -10.44
C GLN A 18 26.66 -3.22 -9.16
N GLU A 19 28.00 -3.18 -9.25
CA GLU A 19 28.85 -3.11 -8.05
C GLU A 19 28.72 -1.79 -7.28
N LYS A 20 28.51 -0.66 -7.98
CA LYS A 20 28.31 0.65 -7.32
C LYS A 20 27.00 0.71 -6.52
N TYR A 21 25.91 0.17 -7.05
CA TYR A 21 24.62 0.16 -6.36
C TYR A 21 24.65 -0.75 -5.13
N PHE A 22 25.35 -1.88 -5.21
CA PHE A 22 25.53 -2.78 -4.08
C PHE A 22 26.43 -2.16 -2.99
N MET A 23 27.47 -1.40 -3.38
CA MET A 23 28.32 -0.67 -2.43
C MET A 23 27.59 0.49 -1.73
N VAL A 24 26.69 1.21 -2.41
CA VAL A 24 25.85 2.25 -1.77
C VAL A 24 24.92 1.62 -0.72
N LEU A 25 24.33 0.44 -1.01
CA LEU A 25 23.53 -0.30 -0.03
C LEU A 25 24.34 -0.75 1.19
N ILE A 26 25.58 -1.22 1.00
CA ILE A 26 26.43 -1.75 2.08
C ILE A 26 27.03 -0.65 2.96
N LYS A 27 27.29 0.55 2.42
CA LYS A 27 27.90 1.65 3.20
C LYS A 27 27.00 2.20 4.31
N ILE A 28 25.72 1.84 4.33
CA ILE A 28 24.70 2.32 5.28
C ILE A 28 24.75 1.59 6.63
N LEU A 29 25.41 0.43 6.76
CA LEU A 29 25.23 -0.46 7.93
C LEU A 29 26.37 -0.53 8.97
N GLU A 30 27.50 0.18 8.80
CA GLU A 30 28.67 0.00 9.69
C GLU A 30 29.03 1.18 10.62
N ASN A 31 28.36 2.33 10.53
CA ASN A 31 28.56 3.44 11.46
C ASN A 31 27.24 4.17 11.72
N ARG A 32 27.09 4.87 12.86
CA ARG A 32 25.90 5.70 13.18
C ARG A 32 25.65 6.87 12.21
N GLY A 33 26.36 6.93 11.08
CA GLY A 33 26.28 7.99 10.07
C GLY A 33 26.85 9.32 10.52
N GLU A 34 27.28 10.15 9.56
CA GLU A 34 27.52 11.59 9.78
C GLU A 34 26.20 12.30 9.50
N VAL A 35 25.56 12.90 10.51
CA VAL A 35 24.24 13.57 10.38
C VAL A 35 24.38 15.09 10.24
N ASN A 36 25.46 15.67 10.76
CA ASN A 36 25.65 17.11 10.71
C ASN A 36 25.91 17.58 9.28
N GLY A 37 25.11 18.54 8.80
CA GLY A 37 25.23 19.09 7.44
C GLY A 37 24.71 18.17 6.33
N THR A 38 23.91 17.14 6.67
CA THR A 38 23.29 16.25 5.68
C THR A 38 21.80 16.52 5.50
N LEU A 39 21.29 16.14 4.32
CA LEU A 39 19.86 16.03 4.07
C LEU A 39 19.34 14.74 4.72
N ILE A 40 18.64 14.88 5.83
CA ILE A 40 18.00 13.79 6.56
C ILE A 40 16.66 13.41 5.90
N LEU A 41 16.59 12.20 5.34
CA LEU A 41 15.39 11.59 4.77
C LEU A 41 14.78 10.58 5.74
N ASP A 42 13.46 10.63 5.90
CA ASP A 42 12.74 9.62 6.68
C ASP A 42 12.55 8.34 5.85
N ILE A 43 12.69 7.17 6.48
CA ILE A 43 12.36 5.87 5.88
C ILE A 43 11.40 5.11 6.79
N ALA A 44 10.30 4.62 6.23
CA ALA A 44 9.32 3.81 6.93
C ALA A 44 9.54 2.30 6.72
N ALA A 45 8.73 1.47 7.37
CA ALA A 45 8.92 0.02 7.41
C ALA A 45 8.36 -0.75 6.20
N TRP A 46 7.73 -0.08 5.24
CA TRP A 46 7.13 -0.73 4.06
C TRP A 46 7.94 -0.50 2.77
N ASP A 47 7.89 -1.46 1.86
CA ASP A 47 8.85 -1.60 0.76
C ASP A 47 8.82 -0.44 -0.24
N THR A 48 7.63 0.08 -0.56
CA THR A 48 7.48 1.20 -1.51
C THR A 48 8.11 2.47 -0.96
N HIS A 49 7.97 2.72 0.34
CA HIS A 49 8.56 3.87 1.01
C HIS A 49 10.09 3.77 1.02
N ALA A 50 10.60 2.58 1.35
CA ALA A 50 12.02 2.32 1.32
C ALA A 50 12.60 2.54 -0.09
N LEU A 51 11.97 1.99 -1.12
CA LEU A 51 12.40 2.16 -2.51
C LEU A 51 12.39 3.63 -2.93
N ALA A 52 11.28 4.34 -2.71
CA ALA A 52 11.16 5.75 -3.08
C ALA A 52 12.19 6.62 -2.33
N THR A 53 12.42 6.34 -1.05
CA THR A 53 13.40 7.05 -0.23
C THR A 53 14.82 6.80 -0.73
N MET A 54 15.17 5.56 -1.11
CA MET A 54 16.49 5.24 -1.67
C MET A 54 16.71 5.93 -3.01
N VAL A 55 15.71 5.93 -3.90
CA VAL A 55 15.80 6.63 -5.19
C VAL A 55 16.01 8.13 -4.97
N LEU A 56 15.28 8.72 -4.03
CA LEU A 56 15.46 10.12 -3.68
C LEU A 56 16.85 10.41 -3.08
N ALA A 57 17.35 9.53 -2.21
CA ALA A 57 18.70 9.66 -1.66
C ALA A 57 19.74 9.71 -2.77
N ILE A 58 19.67 8.78 -3.73
CA ILE A 58 20.58 8.72 -4.88
C ILE A 58 20.48 10.01 -5.71
N MET A 59 19.27 10.50 -6.00
CA MET A 59 19.09 11.75 -6.74
C MET A 59 19.67 12.96 -5.97
N ALA A 60 19.45 13.04 -4.66
CA ALA A 60 19.97 14.12 -3.84
C ALA A 60 21.51 14.10 -3.79
N GLU A 61 22.13 12.92 -3.67
CA GLU A 61 23.59 12.79 -3.64
C GLU A 61 24.23 12.98 -5.01
N GLU A 62 23.76 12.26 -6.03
CA GLU A 62 24.45 12.19 -7.33
C GLU A 62 24.11 13.36 -8.25
N VAL A 63 22.89 13.89 -8.18
CA VAL A 63 22.44 14.96 -9.08
C VAL A 63 22.60 16.33 -8.43
N SER A 64 22.28 16.43 -7.13
CA SER A 64 22.25 17.71 -6.43
C SER A 64 23.47 17.94 -5.53
N GLY A 65 24.29 16.92 -5.28
CA GLY A 65 25.52 17.02 -4.48
C GLY A 65 25.29 17.14 -2.97
N TYR A 66 24.09 16.82 -2.47
CA TYR A 66 23.85 16.74 -1.03
C TYR A 66 24.60 15.55 -0.43
N LYS A 67 25.02 15.65 0.82
CA LYS A 67 25.24 14.45 1.64
C LYS A 67 23.89 14.02 2.20
N VAL A 68 23.56 12.73 2.15
CA VAL A 68 22.27 12.25 2.67
C VAL A 68 22.46 11.42 3.94
N SER A 69 21.52 11.55 4.88
CA SER A 69 21.37 10.63 6.01
C SER A 69 19.95 10.07 6.01
N ILE A 70 19.82 8.80 6.40
CA ILE A 70 18.52 8.14 6.46
C ILE A 70 18.16 7.93 7.93
N SER A 71 16.98 8.40 8.30
CA SER A 71 16.38 8.25 9.62
C SER A 71 15.26 7.24 9.54
N LYS A 72 15.36 6.14 10.30
CA LYS A 72 14.28 5.16 10.39
C LYS A 72 13.16 5.71 11.26
N GLY A 73 12.17 6.29 10.61
CA GLY A 73 10.97 6.83 11.22
C GLY A 73 10.08 5.75 11.81
N GLY A 74 9.34 6.12 12.85
CA GLY A 74 8.22 5.33 13.38
C GLY A 74 7.02 5.38 12.43
N SER A 75 5.81 5.25 12.99
CA SER A 75 4.57 5.28 12.20
C SER A 75 4.46 6.53 11.30
N GLY A 76 3.75 6.35 10.18
CA GLY A 76 3.50 7.41 9.19
C GLY A 76 2.73 8.63 9.74
N VAL A 77 1.97 8.46 10.82
CA VAL A 77 1.16 9.55 11.40
C VAL A 77 1.98 10.60 12.15
N GLU A 78 3.21 10.28 12.55
CA GLU A 78 4.11 11.21 13.25
C GLU A 78 5.09 11.93 12.30
N ILE A 79 4.99 11.68 10.99
CA ILE A 79 5.95 12.18 9.99
C ILE A 79 6.06 13.71 10.03
N THR A 80 4.94 14.43 10.01
CA THR A 80 4.96 15.89 10.02
C THR A 80 5.47 16.46 11.33
N GLN A 81 5.28 15.75 12.43
CA GLN A 81 5.84 16.14 13.72
C GLN A 81 7.37 15.99 13.70
N ARG A 82 7.92 14.91 13.12
CA ARG A 82 9.37 14.73 12.93
C ARG A 82 9.99 15.77 11.98
N MET A 83 9.19 16.33 11.07
CA MET A 83 9.59 17.42 10.17
C MET A 83 9.39 18.82 10.77
N SER A 84 8.96 18.91 12.03
CA SER A 84 8.72 20.19 12.72
C SER A 84 9.74 20.42 13.84
N SER A 85 9.87 21.66 14.30
CA SER A 85 10.70 22.07 15.43
C SER A 85 10.11 21.70 16.80
N VAL A 86 8.97 21.00 16.82
CA VAL A 86 8.25 20.61 18.03
C VAL A 86 8.04 19.09 18.10
N GLY A 87 7.66 18.58 19.27
CA GLY A 87 7.36 17.16 19.47
C GLY A 87 8.55 16.25 19.15
N THR A 88 8.32 15.21 18.35
CA THR A 88 9.35 14.24 17.95
C THR A 88 10.45 14.85 17.08
N GLY A 89 10.20 15.94 16.36
CA GLY A 89 11.22 16.61 15.55
C GLY A 89 12.30 17.35 16.36
N ILE A 90 12.09 17.55 17.67
CA ILE A 90 13.14 18.02 18.59
C ILE A 90 14.26 16.98 18.72
N CYS A 91 13.90 15.70 18.74
CA CYS A 91 14.82 14.59 19.00
C CYS A 91 15.31 13.93 17.71
N THR A 92 14.45 13.83 16.71
CA THR A 92 14.72 13.15 15.43
C THR A 92 14.24 14.02 14.27
N PRO A 93 14.91 15.17 14.00
CA PRO A 93 14.49 16.06 12.92
C PRO A 93 14.74 15.39 11.56
N ASN A 94 13.70 15.40 10.72
CA ASN A 94 13.78 14.96 9.34
C ASN A 94 13.47 16.14 8.41
N HIS A 95 14.14 16.21 7.26
CA HIS A 95 13.89 17.29 6.30
C HIS A 95 12.79 16.93 5.31
N LEU A 96 12.64 15.65 4.97
CA LEU A 96 11.72 15.23 3.92
C LEU A 96 11.28 13.77 4.10
N ASN A 97 10.01 13.52 3.77
CA ASN A 97 9.44 12.20 3.57
C ASN A 97 8.72 12.16 2.21
N ILE A 98 9.00 11.11 1.41
CA ILE A 98 8.61 11.04 0.01
C ILE A 98 7.29 10.29 -0.25
N GLU A 99 6.79 9.56 0.75
CA GLU A 99 5.53 8.81 0.64
C GLU A 99 4.71 9.00 1.92
N VAL A 100 3.75 9.94 1.85
CA VAL A 100 2.88 10.34 2.96
C VAL A 100 1.42 10.24 2.55
N TRP A 101 0.63 9.47 3.30
CA TRP A 101 -0.82 9.32 3.10
C TRP A 101 -1.57 10.40 3.89
N THR A 102 -1.92 11.50 3.22
CA THR A 102 -2.49 12.69 3.86
C THR A 102 -4.02 12.67 3.98
N SER A 103 -4.72 11.80 3.25
CA SER A 103 -6.19 11.79 3.15
C SER A 103 -6.91 11.59 4.48
N SER A 104 -6.48 10.63 5.30
CA SER A 104 -7.12 10.30 6.58
C SER A 104 -6.46 10.97 7.79
N THR A 105 -5.32 11.65 7.60
CA THR A 105 -4.51 12.24 8.68
C THR A 105 -4.41 13.76 8.60
N MET A 106 -5.02 14.40 7.59
CA MET A 106 -4.81 15.82 7.31
C MET A 106 -5.09 16.75 8.50
N SER A 107 -6.07 16.43 9.36
CA SER A 107 -6.35 17.21 10.57
C SER A 107 -5.14 17.25 11.51
N ASP A 108 -4.46 16.12 11.64
CA ASP A 108 -3.32 15.92 12.53
C ASP A 108 -2.03 16.44 11.90
N LEU A 109 -1.94 16.45 10.57
CA LEU A 109 -0.83 17.06 9.84
C LEU A 109 -0.90 18.60 9.88
N ARG A 110 -2.12 19.18 9.89
CA ARG A 110 -2.36 20.64 9.81
C ARG A 110 -1.73 21.44 10.96
N VAL A 111 -1.55 20.85 12.13
CA VAL A 111 -0.92 21.53 13.28
C VAL A 111 0.53 21.94 12.98
N TYR A 112 1.21 21.26 12.04
CA TYR A 112 2.61 21.51 11.69
C TYR A 112 2.79 22.30 10.38
N PHE A 113 1.71 22.87 9.82
CA PHE A 113 1.73 23.51 8.49
C PHE A 113 2.59 24.77 8.36
N ASN A 114 2.94 25.41 9.48
CA ASN A 114 3.85 26.54 9.47
C ASN A 114 5.30 26.14 9.18
N GLU A 115 5.63 24.86 9.30
CA GLU A 115 7.02 24.37 9.24
C GLU A 115 7.18 23.21 8.24
N SER A 116 6.10 22.49 7.96
CA SER A 116 6.07 21.39 7.01
C SER A 116 4.84 21.53 6.11
N TYR A 117 4.94 21.20 4.83
CA TYR A 117 3.80 21.27 3.92
C TYR A 117 3.87 20.17 2.87
N GLN A 118 2.70 19.76 2.38
CA GLN A 118 2.62 18.81 1.27
C GLN A 118 3.01 19.51 -0.04
N VAL A 119 4.09 19.04 -0.67
CA VAL A 119 4.60 19.58 -1.95
C VAL A 119 3.87 19.04 -3.19
N GLY A 120 2.89 18.15 -3.00
CA GLY A 120 2.14 17.47 -4.07
C GLY A 120 2.66 16.06 -4.35
N GLY A 121 2.10 15.42 -5.38
CA GLY A 121 2.51 14.08 -5.80
C GLY A 121 3.74 14.14 -6.69
N VAL A 122 4.75 13.31 -6.41
CA VAL A 122 5.99 13.18 -7.20
C VAL A 122 5.90 12.14 -8.32
N GLY A 123 4.69 11.66 -8.63
CA GLY A 123 4.44 10.76 -9.77
C GLY A 123 3.10 10.04 -9.67
N TYR A 124 2.80 9.44 -8.51
CA TYR A 124 1.58 8.67 -8.28
C TYR A 124 0.96 9.05 -6.93
N PHE A 125 -0.38 9.04 -6.88
CA PHE A 125 -1.12 9.16 -5.63
C PHE A 125 -1.54 7.77 -5.20
N GLY A 126 -1.17 7.39 -3.97
CA GLY A 126 -1.60 6.13 -3.37
C GLY A 126 -3.11 5.95 -3.47
N LEU A 127 -3.54 4.74 -3.80
CA LEU A 127 -4.94 4.34 -3.86
C LEU A 127 -5.18 3.29 -2.79
N SER A 128 -6.24 3.46 -2.02
CA SER A 128 -6.78 2.40 -1.16
C SER A 128 -8.17 2.02 -1.66
N GLY A 129 -8.54 0.75 -1.51
CA GLY A 129 -9.84 0.32 -2.00
C GLY A 129 -10.11 -1.16 -1.83
N VAL A 130 -11.26 -1.55 -2.34
CA VAL A 130 -11.73 -2.95 -2.33
C VAL A 130 -11.37 -3.58 -3.65
N TYR A 131 -10.94 -4.82 -3.57
CA TYR A 131 -10.57 -5.63 -4.69
C TYR A 131 -11.30 -6.96 -4.63
N THR A 132 -11.53 -7.53 -5.80
CA THR A 132 -12.08 -8.86 -5.99
C THR A 132 -11.25 -9.63 -7.00
N THR A 133 -11.42 -10.95 -7.08
CA THR A 133 -10.68 -11.78 -8.03
C THR A 133 -11.17 -11.53 -9.45
N HIS A 134 -10.23 -11.46 -10.40
CA HIS A 134 -10.56 -11.23 -11.81
C HIS A 134 -11.47 -12.33 -12.38
N GLN A 135 -11.23 -13.58 -11.96
CA GLN A 135 -12.08 -14.70 -12.37
C GLN A 135 -13.53 -14.50 -11.93
N PHE A 136 -13.77 -13.98 -10.71
CA PHE A 136 -15.14 -13.73 -10.25
C PHE A 136 -15.84 -12.66 -11.08
N VAL A 137 -15.11 -11.66 -11.57
CA VAL A 137 -15.64 -10.67 -12.53
C VAL A 137 -16.05 -11.34 -13.84
N LEU A 138 -15.20 -12.20 -14.40
CA LEU A 138 -15.52 -12.95 -15.63
C LEU A 138 -16.73 -13.85 -15.44
N ASP A 139 -16.79 -14.59 -14.32
CA ASP A 139 -17.91 -15.49 -14.00
C ASP A 139 -19.22 -14.71 -13.85
N GLY A 140 -19.18 -13.52 -13.26
CA GLY A 140 -20.34 -12.64 -13.16
C GLY A 140 -20.81 -12.09 -14.51
N MET A 141 -19.87 -11.77 -15.41
CA MET A 141 -20.20 -11.35 -16.78
C MET A 141 -20.87 -12.47 -17.60
N ASP A 142 -20.47 -13.71 -17.36
CA ASP A 142 -21.00 -14.89 -18.05
C ASP A 142 -22.29 -15.46 -17.41
N ALA A 143 -22.68 -14.97 -16.23
CA ALA A 143 -23.91 -15.36 -15.54
C ALA A 143 -25.19 -14.89 -16.27
N SER A 144 -26.32 -15.52 -15.94
CA SER A 144 -27.63 -15.18 -16.51
C SER A 144 -28.71 -15.05 -15.42
N PRO A 145 -29.12 -13.82 -15.04
CA PRO A 145 -28.65 -12.54 -15.57
C PRO A 145 -27.20 -12.22 -15.15
N PRO A 146 -26.47 -11.40 -15.92
CA PRO A 146 -25.10 -11.04 -15.58
C PRO A 146 -25.06 -10.15 -14.32
N TYR A 147 -24.00 -10.30 -13.55
CA TYR A 147 -23.68 -9.43 -12.42
C TYR A 147 -22.22 -8.99 -12.42
N PHE A 148 -21.91 -7.86 -11.78
CA PHE A 148 -20.60 -7.21 -11.89
C PHE A 148 -20.00 -7.01 -10.49
N PRO A 149 -19.14 -7.94 -10.00
CA PRO A 149 -18.43 -7.81 -8.73
C PRO A 149 -17.49 -6.62 -8.67
N ASP A 150 -17.03 -6.11 -9.80
CA ASP A 150 -16.26 -4.88 -9.88
C ASP A 150 -17.13 -3.60 -9.80
N PHE A 151 -18.46 -3.72 -9.64
CA PHE A 151 -19.37 -2.58 -9.58
C PHE A 151 -20.28 -2.60 -8.34
N TRP A 152 -20.13 -1.57 -7.50
CA TRP A 152 -20.77 -1.47 -6.18
C TRP A 152 -22.30 -1.71 -6.18
N LYS A 153 -23.02 -1.27 -7.23
CA LYS A 153 -24.49 -1.37 -7.23
C LYS A 153 -24.97 -2.81 -7.18
N HIS A 154 -24.24 -3.75 -7.77
CA HIS A 154 -24.67 -5.14 -7.84
C HIS A 154 -24.59 -5.84 -6.47
N TYR A 155 -23.81 -5.31 -5.54
CA TYR A 155 -23.84 -5.72 -4.13
C TYR A 155 -25.15 -5.39 -3.40
N LYS A 156 -26.02 -4.58 -4.00
CA LYS A 156 -27.35 -4.25 -3.47
C LYS A 156 -28.47 -5.01 -4.17
N THR A 157 -28.25 -5.40 -5.42
CA THR A 157 -29.33 -5.82 -6.33
C THR A 157 -29.19 -7.24 -6.85
N SER A 158 -28.00 -7.85 -6.76
CA SER A 158 -27.77 -9.22 -7.23
C SER A 158 -27.62 -10.17 -6.04
N GLU A 159 -28.64 -10.99 -5.81
CA GLU A 159 -28.58 -12.02 -4.77
C GLU A 159 -27.51 -13.08 -5.10
N ASP A 160 -27.33 -13.45 -6.38
CA ASP A 160 -26.29 -14.40 -6.80
C ASP A 160 -24.88 -13.92 -6.43
N LEU A 161 -24.60 -12.63 -6.64
CA LEU A 161 -23.32 -12.03 -6.28
C LEU A 161 -23.15 -12.00 -4.75
N ILE A 162 -24.20 -11.62 -4.04
CA ILE A 162 -24.20 -11.51 -2.58
C ILE A 162 -23.98 -12.89 -1.94
N ASP A 163 -24.65 -13.93 -2.45
CA ASP A 163 -24.56 -15.29 -1.96
C ASP A 163 -23.20 -15.92 -2.30
N ALA A 164 -22.59 -15.57 -3.43
CA ALA A 164 -21.23 -15.99 -3.78
C ALA A 164 -20.17 -15.49 -2.78
N LEU A 165 -20.47 -14.43 -2.02
CA LEU A 165 -19.59 -13.82 -1.02
C LEU A 165 -20.03 -14.10 0.42
N ASP A 166 -20.75 -15.20 0.64
CA ASP A 166 -21.32 -15.55 1.94
C ASP A 166 -20.26 -15.69 3.04
N VAL A 167 -20.45 -14.90 4.10
CA VAL A 167 -19.63 -14.88 5.31
C VAL A 167 -19.54 -16.24 6.02
N VAL A 168 -20.55 -17.11 5.89
CA VAL A 168 -20.52 -18.42 6.55
C VAL A 168 -19.35 -19.24 6.00
N SER A 169 -19.14 -19.22 4.68
CA SER A 169 -18.04 -19.95 4.04
C SER A 169 -16.68 -19.57 4.65
N PHE A 170 -16.43 -18.29 4.86
CA PHE A 170 -15.18 -17.84 5.47
C PHE A 170 -15.05 -18.17 6.95
N LYS A 171 -16.13 -18.03 7.72
CA LYS A 171 -16.13 -18.41 9.14
C LYS A 171 -15.88 -19.90 9.38
N THR A 172 -16.13 -20.74 8.38
CA THR A 172 -15.79 -22.17 8.45
C THR A 172 -14.31 -22.46 8.20
N SER A 173 -13.54 -21.51 7.64
CA SER A 173 -12.11 -21.68 7.40
C SER A 173 -11.30 -21.41 8.67
N SER A 174 -10.88 -22.47 9.36
CA SER A 174 -10.03 -22.39 10.56
C SER A 174 -8.65 -21.77 10.31
N LYS A 175 -8.25 -21.60 9.04
CA LYS A 175 -6.98 -21.00 8.65
C LYS A 175 -6.95 -19.49 8.84
N TYR A 176 -8.07 -18.82 8.60
CA TYR A 176 -8.18 -17.36 8.64
C TYR A 176 -9.16 -16.87 9.70
N TYR A 177 -10.01 -17.76 10.24
CA TYR A 177 -11.00 -17.43 11.25
C TYR A 177 -10.96 -18.42 12.45
N PRO A 178 -11.06 -17.94 13.71
CA PRO A 178 -11.00 -16.52 14.09
C PRO A 178 -9.59 -15.94 13.84
N PRO A 179 -9.46 -14.61 13.67
CA PRO A 179 -8.16 -13.97 13.49
C PRO A 179 -7.19 -14.29 14.65
N ALA A 180 -5.91 -14.46 14.32
CA ALA A 180 -4.90 -14.94 15.27
C ALA A 180 -4.51 -13.92 16.38
N ASP A 181 -4.94 -12.65 16.30
CA ASP A 181 -4.66 -11.63 17.32
C ASP A 181 -5.92 -10.82 17.72
N THR A 182 -6.35 -11.01 18.96
CA THR A 182 -7.44 -10.25 19.61
C THR A 182 -6.88 -9.08 20.43
N ASP A 183 -6.94 -7.87 19.90
CA ASP A 183 -6.96 -6.64 20.72
C ASP A 183 -8.43 -6.16 20.82
N PRO A 184 -8.99 -5.88 22.02
CA PRO A 184 -10.43 -5.93 22.24
C PRO A 184 -11.17 -4.64 21.83
N SER A 185 -12.02 -4.75 20.78
CA SER A 185 -13.40 -4.20 20.62
C SER A 185 -13.65 -2.65 20.67
N PRO A 186 -14.70 -2.06 20.03
CA PRO A 186 -16.09 -2.53 19.96
C PRO A 186 -16.65 -2.71 18.53
N GLY A 187 -17.61 -3.61 18.40
CA GLY A 187 -18.53 -3.68 17.26
C GLY A 187 -18.61 -5.04 16.60
N ASP A 188 -19.29 -5.99 17.24
CA ASP A 188 -19.98 -7.06 16.51
C ASP A 188 -21.06 -6.40 15.64
N TYR A 189 -20.70 -6.00 14.41
CA TYR A 189 -21.70 -5.71 13.40
C TYR A 189 -22.37 -7.04 13.03
N LYS A 190 -23.61 -7.19 13.49
CA LYS A 190 -24.46 -8.35 13.24
C LYS A 190 -24.62 -8.60 11.74
N PRO A 191 -24.86 -9.85 11.32
CA PRO A 191 -24.43 -10.35 10.02
C PRO A 191 -25.31 -9.80 8.92
N LYS A 192 -24.75 -9.33 7.79
CA LYS A 192 -25.42 -9.45 6.49
C LYS A 192 -24.43 -9.69 5.34
N ARG A 193 -24.60 -10.90 4.80
CA ARG A 193 -24.32 -11.49 3.48
C ARG A 193 -22.95 -11.31 2.81
N VAL A 194 -22.40 -10.11 2.64
CA VAL A 194 -21.14 -9.95 1.88
C VAL A 194 -19.94 -9.92 2.81
N GLN A 195 -18.99 -10.82 2.62
CA GLN A 195 -17.74 -10.82 3.37
C GLN A 195 -16.74 -9.81 2.80
N ASN A 196 -16.14 -8.97 3.65
CA ASN A 196 -14.98 -8.15 3.29
C ASN A 196 -13.85 -8.34 4.31
N VAL A 197 -12.66 -8.67 3.81
CA VAL A 197 -11.48 -8.97 4.64
C VAL A 197 -10.50 -7.79 4.61
N ASN A 198 -10.17 -7.30 5.79
CA ASN A 198 -9.40 -6.08 5.99
C ASN A 198 -8.08 -6.32 6.74
N ARG A 199 -7.11 -5.45 6.48
CA ARG A 199 -5.91 -5.28 7.31
C ARG A 199 -6.27 -4.50 8.58
N ARG A 200 -5.90 -5.00 9.77
CA ARG A 200 -5.88 -4.20 11.00
C ARG A 200 -4.43 -3.84 11.32
N GLU A 201 -3.97 -2.72 10.80
CA GLU A 201 -2.89 -1.98 11.45
C GLU A 201 -3.49 -0.82 12.25
N ARG A 202 -2.75 -0.26 13.21
CA ARG A 202 -3.16 0.97 13.92
C ARG A 202 -3.33 2.21 12.99
N HIS A 203 -3.30 2.01 11.67
CA HIS A 203 -3.17 3.02 10.62
C HIS A 203 -3.94 2.70 9.33
N TYR A 204 -4.85 1.71 9.32
CA TYR A 204 -5.82 1.62 8.21
C TYR A 204 -6.90 2.69 8.40
N ASP A 205 -7.59 3.07 7.33
CA ASP A 205 -8.66 4.09 7.30
C ASP A 205 -9.92 3.63 8.10
N GLN A 206 -9.75 3.52 9.42
CA GLN A 206 -10.75 3.04 10.37
C GLN A 206 -12.02 3.88 10.30
N GLY A 207 -13.16 3.21 10.14
CA GLY A 207 -14.47 3.86 10.07
C GLY A 207 -14.75 4.50 8.72
N TYR A 208 -13.75 5.05 8.02
CA TYR A 208 -13.92 5.61 6.68
C TYR A 208 -14.42 4.55 5.70
N PHE A 209 -13.73 3.42 5.65
CA PHE A 209 -14.05 2.37 4.69
C PHE A 209 -15.41 1.71 4.98
N GLN A 210 -15.70 1.42 6.25
CA GLN A 210 -16.99 0.88 6.67
C GLN A 210 -18.12 1.86 6.37
N ALA A 211 -17.91 3.16 6.62
CA ALA A 211 -18.89 4.20 6.31
C ALA A 211 -19.23 4.27 4.82
N VAL A 212 -18.28 4.00 3.90
CA VAL A 212 -18.60 3.93 2.46
C VAL A 212 -19.62 2.83 2.18
N PHE A 213 -19.43 1.65 2.78
CA PHE A 213 -20.36 0.53 2.59
C PHE A 213 -21.71 0.81 3.24
N ASP A 214 -21.71 1.37 4.46
CA ASP A 214 -22.93 1.72 5.18
C ASP A 214 -23.73 2.81 4.45
N ASN A 215 -23.10 3.89 3.98
CA ASN A 215 -23.77 4.97 3.23
C ASN A 215 -24.30 4.50 1.87
N LEU A 216 -23.73 3.43 1.32
CA LEU A 216 -24.21 2.82 0.08
C LEU A 216 -25.27 1.74 0.33
N ASP A 217 -25.68 1.49 1.57
CA ASP A 217 -26.52 0.36 2.00
C ASP A 217 -26.01 -0.99 1.46
N ILE A 218 -24.69 -1.18 1.38
CA ILE A 218 -24.10 -2.46 0.98
C ILE A 218 -24.01 -3.33 2.24
N PRO A 219 -24.76 -4.46 2.31
CA PRO A 219 -24.70 -5.33 3.47
C PRO A 219 -23.34 -6.03 3.53
N ALA A 220 -22.49 -5.66 4.47
CA ALA A 220 -21.16 -6.26 4.61
C ALA A 220 -20.82 -6.69 6.04
N TYR A 221 -20.01 -7.73 6.14
CA TYR A 221 -19.31 -8.16 7.34
C TYR A 221 -17.82 -7.94 7.16
N PHE A 222 -17.23 -7.13 8.05
CA PHE A 222 -15.81 -6.84 8.04
C PHE A 222 -15.05 -7.75 8.99
N CYS A 223 -14.08 -8.50 8.46
CA CYS A 223 -13.17 -9.31 9.26
C CYS A 223 -11.73 -8.80 9.12
N PHE A 224 -10.98 -8.77 10.22
CA PHE A 224 -9.61 -8.27 10.22
C PHE A 224 -8.62 -9.41 10.47
N ILE A 225 -7.86 -9.80 9.44
CA ILE A 225 -6.90 -10.92 9.53
C ILE A 225 -5.43 -10.49 9.40
N GLY A 226 -5.17 -9.17 9.44
CA GLY A 226 -3.83 -8.61 9.31
C GLY A 226 -3.33 -8.55 7.87
N TYR A 227 -2.19 -7.90 7.66
CA TYR A 227 -1.62 -7.68 6.32
C TYR A 227 -1.26 -8.98 5.62
N ASP A 228 -0.44 -9.81 6.27
CA ASP A 228 -0.03 -11.11 5.74
C ASP A 228 -1.23 -12.06 5.55
N GLY A 229 -2.21 -11.99 6.46
CA GLY A 229 -3.44 -12.77 6.35
C GLY A 229 -4.23 -12.39 5.10
N VAL A 230 -4.43 -11.09 4.83
CA VAL A 230 -5.10 -10.59 3.63
C VAL A 230 -4.35 -11.03 2.38
N ASN A 231 -3.03 -10.85 2.33
CA ASN A 231 -2.21 -11.21 1.18
C ASN A 231 -2.30 -12.72 0.87
N ASN A 232 -2.20 -13.57 1.89
CA ASN A 232 -2.32 -15.01 1.73
C ASN A 232 -3.73 -15.43 1.29
N TYR A 233 -4.77 -14.88 1.94
CA TYR A 233 -6.16 -15.15 1.60
C TYR A 233 -6.49 -14.78 0.15
N ALA A 234 -6.08 -13.57 -0.27
CA ALA A 234 -6.30 -13.09 -1.62
C ALA A 234 -5.49 -13.88 -2.66
N SER A 235 -4.22 -14.18 -2.39
CA SER A 235 -3.38 -15.00 -3.29
C SER A 235 -3.96 -16.40 -3.50
N GLU A 236 -4.51 -17.01 -2.45
CA GLU A 236 -5.13 -18.33 -2.54
C GLU A 236 -6.44 -18.30 -3.32
N ALA A 237 -7.29 -17.31 -3.07
CA ALA A 237 -8.53 -17.13 -3.80
C ALA A 237 -8.28 -16.88 -5.30
N ALA A 238 -7.28 -16.08 -5.65
CA ALA A 238 -6.88 -15.86 -7.04
C ALA A 238 -6.44 -17.16 -7.73
N LYS A 239 -5.75 -18.05 -7.02
CA LYS A 239 -5.31 -19.35 -7.57
C LYS A 239 -6.46 -20.34 -7.74
N SER A 240 -7.44 -20.32 -6.85
CA SER A 240 -8.59 -21.24 -6.89
C SER A 240 -9.77 -20.71 -7.70
N GLY A 241 -9.76 -19.44 -8.10
CA GLY A 241 -10.91 -18.76 -8.71
C GLY A 241 -12.01 -18.44 -7.70
N ALA A 242 -11.73 -18.50 -6.39
CA ALA A 242 -12.74 -18.25 -5.38
C ALA A 242 -13.21 -16.78 -5.40
N PRO A 243 -14.53 -16.54 -5.25
CA PRO A 243 -15.06 -15.20 -5.07
C PRO A 243 -14.63 -14.65 -3.71
N ILE A 244 -14.00 -13.48 -3.69
CA ILE A 244 -13.64 -12.79 -2.46
C ILE A 244 -13.80 -11.27 -2.59
N LEU A 245 -13.87 -10.59 -1.46
CA LEU A 245 -13.59 -9.17 -1.35
C LEU A 245 -12.55 -8.92 -0.26
N PHE A 246 -11.61 -8.05 -0.57
CA PHE A 246 -10.61 -7.62 0.38
C PHE A 246 -10.21 -6.17 0.17
N TYR A 247 -9.82 -5.51 1.26
CA TYR A 247 -9.31 -4.15 1.23
C TYR A 247 -7.78 -4.16 1.11
N HIS A 248 -7.25 -3.40 0.16
CA HIS A 248 -5.81 -3.29 -0.08
C HIS A 248 -5.41 -1.90 -0.58
N TYR A 249 -4.11 -1.71 -0.77
CA TYR A 249 -3.50 -0.44 -1.16
C TYR A 249 -2.59 -0.63 -2.38
N GLU A 250 -2.50 0.43 -3.18
CA GLU A 250 -1.50 0.63 -4.21
C GLU A 250 -0.75 1.94 -3.94
N PRO A 251 0.58 2.01 -4.14
CA PRO A 251 1.43 0.93 -4.63
C PRO A 251 1.70 -0.11 -3.54
N ASP A 252 1.73 -1.39 -3.93
CA ASP A 252 2.20 -2.48 -3.08
C ASP A 252 2.75 -3.61 -3.97
N LEU A 253 3.82 -4.29 -3.52
CA LEU A 253 4.41 -5.42 -4.25
C LEU A 253 3.40 -6.56 -4.48
N PHE A 254 2.37 -6.68 -3.64
CA PHE A 254 1.28 -7.62 -3.82
C PHE A 254 0.62 -7.49 -5.20
N HIS A 255 0.24 -6.27 -5.60
CA HIS A 255 -0.41 -6.03 -6.89
C HIS A 255 0.55 -6.16 -8.08
N VAL A 256 1.86 -5.95 -7.86
CA VAL A 256 2.89 -6.17 -8.88
C VAL A 256 3.08 -7.67 -9.15
N THR A 257 3.17 -8.46 -8.07
CA THR A 257 3.39 -9.91 -8.15
C THR A 257 2.15 -10.69 -8.58
N HIS A 258 0.95 -10.14 -8.37
CA HIS A 258 -0.33 -10.72 -8.79
C HIS A 258 -1.01 -9.90 -9.90
N LYS A 259 -0.21 -9.32 -10.81
CA LYS A 259 -0.71 -8.46 -11.88
C LYS A 259 -1.79 -9.17 -12.70
N GLY A 260 -2.96 -8.52 -12.82
CA GLY A 260 -4.09 -9.03 -13.60
C GLY A 260 -4.92 -10.12 -12.91
N MET A 261 -4.65 -10.42 -11.63
CA MET A 261 -5.43 -11.40 -10.87
C MET A 261 -6.59 -10.80 -10.08
N PHE A 262 -6.62 -9.47 -9.94
CA PHE A 262 -7.61 -8.77 -9.15
C PHE A 262 -8.11 -7.53 -9.88
N ASP A 263 -9.39 -7.23 -9.73
CA ASP A 263 -10.03 -6.00 -10.17
C ASP A 263 -10.45 -5.16 -8.97
N ARG A 264 -10.32 -3.85 -9.11
CA ARG A 264 -10.79 -2.91 -8.09
C ARG A 264 -12.29 -2.73 -8.23
N VAL A 265 -13.01 -2.84 -7.12
CA VAL A 265 -14.44 -2.52 -7.06
C VAL A 265 -14.62 -1.01 -7.20
N ALA A 266 -15.32 -0.60 -8.25
CA ALA A 266 -15.68 0.79 -8.48
C ALA A 266 -16.73 1.23 -7.46
N LEU A 267 -16.28 1.95 -6.43
CA LEU A 267 -17.14 2.65 -5.48
C LEU A 267 -17.40 4.08 -5.99
N PRO A 268 -18.61 4.63 -5.79
CA PRO A 268 -18.89 6.01 -6.15
C PRO A 268 -18.10 6.94 -5.23
N ARG A 269 -17.92 8.19 -5.65
CA ARG A 269 -17.46 9.22 -4.72
C ARG A 269 -18.49 9.38 -3.60
N THR A 270 -18.03 9.37 -2.37
CA THR A 270 -18.86 9.72 -1.23
C THR A 270 -19.17 11.22 -1.27
N ASP A 271 -20.41 11.56 -0.95
CA ASP A 271 -20.85 12.91 -0.66
C ASP A 271 -21.25 12.92 0.81
N ALA A 272 -20.72 13.84 1.61
CA ALA A 272 -20.99 13.88 3.06
C ALA A 272 -22.48 14.14 3.37
N GLU A 273 -23.26 14.60 2.39
CA GLU A 273 -24.71 14.79 2.48
C GLU A 273 -25.53 13.51 2.16
N ARG A 274 -24.87 12.38 1.85
CA ARG A 274 -25.52 11.07 1.60
C ARG A 274 -24.89 9.92 2.37
#